data_AF-A0A2R4JVY2-F1
#
_entry.id   AF-A0A2R4JVY2-F1
#
_cell.length_a   1.000
_cell.length_b   1.000
_cell.length_c   1.000
_cell.angle_alpha   90.00
_cell.angle_beta   90.00
_cell.angle_gamma   90.00
#
_symmetry.space_group_name_H-M   'P 1'
#
loop_
_entity.id
_entity.type
_entity.pdbx_description
1 polymer ?
#
loop_
_entity_poly.entity_id
_entity_poly.type
_entity_poly.pdbx_seq_one_letter_code
_entity_poly.pdbx_strand_id
1 'polypeptide(L)' 'MAAARNGNEGLGVWRVVPLIGAVVMAVGLIGGVPVLTLLGAIVALVGVIGLSAARRKQN' A
#
# COMPACT_ATOMS: atom_id res chain seq x y z
N MET A 1 -0.10 9.95 -28.93
CA MET A 1 -0.54 10.37 -27.58
C MET A 1 -0.54 9.17 -26.60
N ALA A 2 0.61 8.54 -26.35
CA ALA A 2 0.68 7.28 -25.59
C ALA A 2 1.65 7.29 -24.38
N ALA A 3 2.34 8.41 -24.11
CA ALA A 3 3.38 8.47 -23.08
C ALA A 3 2.90 8.98 -21.69
N ALA A 4 1.66 9.47 -21.58
CA ALA A 4 1.16 10.10 -20.34
C ALA A 4 0.42 9.16 -19.37
N ARG A 5 0.12 7.90 -19.76
CA ARG A 5 -0.65 6.97 -18.89
C ARG A 5 0.21 6.32 -17.79
N ASN A 6 1.46 5.99 -18.10
CA ASN A 6 2.34 5.18 -17.23
C ASN A 6 2.91 5.93 -16.00
N GLY A 7 2.91 7.27 -16.01
CA GLY A 7 3.47 8.07 -14.89
C GLY A 7 2.61 8.13 -13.63
N ASN A 8 1.28 8.04 -13.78
CA ASN A 8 0.32 8.15 -12.68
C ASN A 8 -0.18 6.80 -12.15
N GLU A 9 -0.10 5.75 -12.94
CA GLU A 9 -0.53 4.38 -12.59
C GLU A 9 0.31 3.82 -11.43
N GLY A 10 1.64 4.04 -11.47
CA GLY A 10 2.54 3.61 -10.40
C GLY A 10 2.21 4.26 -9.05
N LEU A 11 1.89 5.55 -9.03
CA LEU A 11 1.51 6.26 -7.80
C LEU A 11 0.15 5.78 -7.26
N GLY A 12 -0.78 5.46 -8.17
CA GLY A 12 -2.07 4.88 -7.84
C GLY A 12 -1.92 3.54 -7.13
N VAL A 13 -1.13 2.62 -7.67
CA VAL A 13 -0.85 1.32 -7.06
C VAL A 13 -0.27 1.49 -5.65
N TRP A 14 0.72 2.35 -5.48
CA TRP A 14 1.33 2.60 -4.17
C TRP A 14 0.38 3.25 -3.15
N ARG A 15 -0.72 3.89 -3.58
CA ARG A 15 -1.79 4.35 -2.66
C ARG A 15 -2.71 3.21 -2.23
N VAL A 16 -2.91 2.21 -3.09
CA VAL A 16 -3.82 1.09 -2.81
C VAL A 16 -3.17 0.06 -1.87
N VAL A 17 -1.86 -0.21 -2.03
CA VAL A 17 -1.14 -1.18 -1.18
C VAL A 17 -1.30 -0.91 0.33
N PRO A 18 -1.11 0.32 0.86
CA PRO A 18 -1.28 0.56 2.29
C PRO A 18 -2.73 0.40 2.76
N LEU A 19 -3.71 0.70 1.90
CA LEU A 19 -5.12 0.47 2.19
C LEU A 19 -5.44 -1.03 2.32
N ILE A 20 -4.88 -1.86 1.44
CA ILE A 20 -5.03 -3.32 1.53
C ILE A 20 -4.43 -3.82 2.85
N GLY A 21 -3.22 -3.35 3.21
CA GLY A 21 -2.60 -3.70 4.49
C GLY A 21 -3.47 -3.31 5.70
N ALA A 22 -4.11 -2.14 5.65
CA ALA A 22 -5.04 -1.69 6.70
C ALA A 22 -6.29 -2.57 6.80
N VAL A 23 -6.86 -3.01 5.68
CA VAL A 23 -8.02 -3.93 5.67
C VAL A 23 -7.63 -5.27 6.27
N VAL A 24 -6.48 -5.83 5.89
CA VAL A 24 -5.99 -7.11 6.42
C VAL A 24 -5.73 -7.00 7.94
N MET A 25 -5.17 -5.88 8.40
CA MET A 25 -5.03 -5.59 9.83
C MET A 25 -6.39 -5.56 10.55
N ALA A 26 -7.38 -4.86 9.99
CA ALA A 26 -8.70 -4.77 10.58
C ALA A 26 -9.36 -6.15 10.70
N VAL A 27 -9.27 -6.98 9.64
CA VAL A 27 -9.77 -8.36 9.67
C VAL A 27 -9.04 -9.20 10.71
N GLY A 28 -7.71 -9.07 10.82
CA GLY A 28 -6.92 -9.76 11.84
C GLY A 28 -7.30 -9.38 13.27
N LEU A 29 -7.56 -8.10 13.52
CA LEU A 29 -8.01 -7.60 14.82
C LEU A 29 -9.43 -8.06 15.16
N ILE A 30 -10.36 -7.96 14.20
CA ILE A 30 -11.76 -8.39 14.41
C ILE A 30 -11.83 -9.90 14.62
N GLY A 31 -11.07 -10.67 13.84
CA GLY A 31 -11.01 -12.13 13.96
C GLY A 31 -10.18 -12.65 15.13
N GLY A 32 -9.48 -11.77 15.86
CA GLY A 32 -8.57 -12.16 16.94
C GLY A 32 -7.39 -13.02 16.46
N VAL A 33 -6.94 -12.84 15.22
CA VAL A 33 -5.86 -13.61 14.59
C VAL A 33 -4.59 -12.75 14.51
N PRO A 34 -3.65 -12.86 15.47
CA PRO A 34 -2.50 -11.96 15.58
C PRO A 34 -1.58 -12.02 14.35
N VAL A 35 -1.44 -13.21 13.77
CA VAL A 35 -0.62 -13.43 12.57
C VAL A 35 -1.13 -12.63 11.39
N LEU A 36 -2.46 -12.60 11.19
CA LEU A 36 -3.08 -11.85 10.10
C LEU A 36 -2.90 -10.34 10.29
N THR A 37 -3.02 -9.86 11.53
CA THR A 37 -2.76 -8.47 11.89
C THR A 37 -1.32 -8.07 11.57
N LEU A 38 -0.34 -8.90 11.96
CA LEU A 38 1.08 -8.65 11.68
C LEU A 38 1.37 -8.64 10.17
N LEU A 39 0.78 -9.54 9.40
CA LEU A 39 0.91 -9.53 7.93
C LEU A 39 0.34 -8.26 7.32
N GLY A 40 -0.85 -7.83 7.75
CA GLY A 40 -1.44 -6.57 7.30
C GLY A 40 -0.55 -5.36 7.64
N ALA A 41 0.08 -5.34 8.81
CA ALA A 41 0.98 -4.28 9.23
C ALA A 41 2.22 -4.20 8.32
N ILE A 42 2.83 -5.34 7.98
CA ILE A 42 3.97 -5.40 7.07
C ILE A 42 3.58 -4.87 5.69
N VAL A 43 2.43 -5.32 5.15
CA VAL A 43 1.92 -4.86 3.85
C VAL A 43 1.65 -3.36 3.86
N ALA A 44 1.07 -2.83 4.94
CA ALA A 44 0.82 -1.41 5.09
C ALA A 44 2.12 -0.59 5.10
N LEU A 45 3.13 -1.04 5.83
CA LEU A 45 4.45 -0.39 5.90
C LEU A 45 5.14 -0.37 4.53
N VAL A 46 5.16 -1.50 3.82
CA VAL A 46 5.74 -1.58 2.46
C VAL A 46 5.02 -0.61 1.51
N GLY A 47 3.68 -0.56 1.60
CA GLY A 47 2.87 0.38 0.84
C GLY A 47 3.22 1.85 1.09
N VAL A 48 3.39 2.24 2.36
CA VAL A 48 3.78 3.61 2.74
C VAL A 48 5.20 3.94 2.27
N ILE A 49 6.14 3.01 2.42
CA ILE A 49 7.54 3.21 2.00
C ILE A 49 7.61 3.41 0.49
N GLY A 50 7.00 2.53 -0.29
CA GLY A 50 7.02 2.65 -1.74
C GLY A 50 6.22 3.83 -2.26
N LEU A 51 5.13 4.23 -1.59
CA LEU A 51 4.43 5.48 -1.89
C LEU A 51 5.32 6.70 -1.65
N SER A 52 6.08 6.70 -0.55
CA SER A 52 7.01 7.76 -0.21
C SER A 52 8.16 7.85 -1.23
N ALA A 53 8.72 6.70 -1.63
CA ALA A 53 9.75 6.62 -2.66
C ALA A 53 9.23 7.06 -4.05
N ALA A 54 8.02 6.62 -4.42
CA ALA A 54 7.39 6.99 -5.69
C ALA A 54 7.06 8.49 -5.75
N ARG A 55 6.60 9.09 -4.64
CA ARG A 55 6.41 10.54 -4.53
C ARG A 55 7.72 11.32 -4.70
N ARG A 56 8.81 10.85 -4.10
CA ARG A 56 10.13 11.49 -4.27
C ARG A 56 10.63 11.46 -5.72
N LYS A 57 10.27 10.44 -6.49
CA LYS A 57 10.64 10.34 -7.92
C LYS A 57 9.81 11.28 -8.82
N GLN A 58 8.66 11.75 -8.35
CA GLN A 58 7.78 12.65 -9.10
C GLN A 58 8.04 14.15 -8.81
N ASN A 59 8.64 14.48 -7.67
CA ASN A 59 9.14 15.82 -7.35
C ASN A 59 10.49 16.07 -8.03
#